data_AF-A0A392MCH9-F1
#
_entry.id   AF-A0A392MCH9-F1
#
_cell.length_a   1.000
_cell.length_b   1.000
_cell.length_c   1.000
_cell.angle_alpha   90.00
_cell.angle_beta   90.00
_cell.angle_gamma   90.00
#
_symmetry.space_group_name_H-M   'P 1'
#
loop_
_entity.id
_entity.type
_entity.pdbx_description
1 polymer ?
#
loop_
_entity_poly.entity_id
_entity_poly.type
_entity_poly.pdbx_seq_one_letter_code
_entity_poly.pdbx_strand_id
1 'polypeptide(L)'
;MILFNGWIGIGKNKQENGKPGAELHLKVKLDPDPRYVFQFEDITRLSPQIVLLQGSKQPIFSCKFSKDRVSQIDSLSTYWSGSPDISDLETERRERKGWKVKIHDLSGSAVAAAFITTPFVPSSGCDWVARSNPGAWLIVRPDVGGISESWQPWGKLEAWRERGIKDSICCKFHLLSEPQDGANLLMSEIHINAEKGGEFFIDTEKHMRTTATAASPIPSPQSSGDFGALSPVVGGFVMSCRVQGEGKRSKPLVQLALRHVTCVEDAAIFMALAAAVDLSIEACKPFRRKIRRGSRNSI
;
A
#
# COMPACT_ATOMS: atom_id res chain seq x y z
N MET A 1 4.39 27.64 -3.30
CA MET A 1 3.52 28.83 -3.50
C MET A 1 3.63 29.75 -2.29
N ILE A 2 3.80 31.06 -2.48
CA ILE A 2 3.76 32.01 -1.37
C ILE A 2 2.31 32.46 -1.20
N LEU A 3 1.71 32.20 -0.05
CA LEU A 3 0.34 32.59 0.29
C LEU A 3 0.25 34.02 0.81
N PHE A 4 1.31 34.47 1.49
CA PHE A 4 1.39 35.81 2.06
C PHE A 4 2.85 36.25 2.17
N ASN A 5 3.13 37.54 1.94
CA ASN A 5 4.45 38.13 2.13
C ASN A 5 4.28 39.65 2.32
N GLY A 6 4.29 40.12 3.57
CA GLY A 6 4.09 41.53 3.87
C GLY A 6 4.15 41.86 5.35
N TRP A 7 4.09 43.15 5.66
CA TRP A 7 4.06 43.66 7.04
C TRP A 7 2.64 43.66 7.60
N ILE A 8 2.48 43.24 8.86
CA ILE A 8 1.22 43.23 9.61
C ILE A 8 1.42 43.92 10.96
N GLY A 9 0.55 44.86 11.31
CA GLY A 9 0.62 45.56 12.60
C GLY A 9 0.28 44.64 13.78
N ILE A 10 1.04 44.74 14.87
CA ILE A 10 0.80 44.02 16.13
C ILE A 10 0.14 44.97 17.14
N GLY A 11 -1.08 44.63 17.57
CA GLY A 11 -1.81 45.31 18.65
C GLY A 11 -2.91 46.28 18.18
N LYS A 12 -3.81 46.67 19.10
CA LYS A 12 -4.95 47.58 18.86
C LYS A 12 -4.60 49.06 19.11
N ASN A 13 -3.38 49.51 18.90
CA ASN A 13 -3.11 50.95 18.99
C ASN A 13 -3.45 51.61 17.65
N LYS A 14 -4.73 52.00 17.53
CA LYS A 14 -5.07 53.18 16.72
C LYS A 14 -4.18 54.32 17.23
N GLN A 15 -3.57 55.03 16.28
CA GLN A 15 -2.57 56.08 16.45
C GLN A 15 -2.98 57.15 17.49
N GLU A 16 -2.80 56.90 18.78
CA GLU A 16 -3.14 57.91 19.80
C GLU A 16 -1.94 58.75 20.23
N ASN A 17 -0.72 58.54 19.68
CA ASN A 17 0.43 59.37 20.06
C ASN A 17 1.62 59.44 19.08
N GLY A 18 1.38 59.32 17.76
CA GLY A 18 2.41 59.59 16.73
C GLY A 18 3.64 58.66 16.72
N LYS A 19 3.70 57.63 17.57
CA LYS A 19 4.76 56.61 17.58
C LYS A 19 4.39 55.46 16.63
N PRO A 20 5.31 55.01 15.75
CA PRO A 20 5.04 53.86 14.89
C PRO A 20 4.77 52.63 15.77
N GLY A 21 3.64 51.97 15.51
CA GLY A 21 3.27 50.72 16.17
C GLY A 21 4.24 49.59 15.81
N ALA A 22 4.27 48.53 16.61
CA ALA A 22 5.05 47.35 16.27
C ALA A 22 4.47 46.69 15.00
N GLU A 23 5.33 46.37 14.04
CA GLU A 23 4.97 45.65 12.82
C GLU A 23 5.73 44.32 12.73
N LEU A 24 5.09 43.31 12.17
CA LEU A 24 5.64 41.98 11.91
C LEU A 24 5.70 41.75 10.40
N HIS A 25 6.86 41.42 9.86
CA HIS A 25 6.94 40.91 8.50
C HIS A 25 6.60 39.42 8.49
N LEU A 26 5.41 39.07 7.99
CA LEU A 26 4.96 37.70 7.88
C LEU A 26 5.12 37.22 6.44
N LYS A 27 5.73 36.04 6.27
CA LYS A 27 5.81 35.34 4.99
C LYS A 27 5.28 33.93 5.15
N VAL A 28 4.16 33.63 4.52
CA VAL A 28 3.54 32.29 4.53
C VAL A 28 3.82 31.63 3.19
N LYS A 29 4.54 30.51 3.21
CA LYS A 29 4.86 29.71 2.02
C LYS A 29 4.23 28.32 2.17
N LEU A 30 3.42 27.94 1.19
CA LEU A 30 2.93 26.59 0.99
C LEU A 30 3.88 25.86 0.05
N ASP A 31 4.74 25.00 0.61
CA ASP A 31 5.55 24.09 -0.21
C ASP A 31 4.82 22.74 -0.32
N PRO A 32 4.60 22.22 -1.55
CA PRO A 32 4.07 20.88 -1.70
C PRO A 32 5.04 19.89 -1.05
N ASP A 33 4.51 18.93 -0.30
CA ASP A 33 5.31 17.88 0.31
C ASP A 33 6.16 17.18 -0.76
N PRO A 34 7.50 17.21 -0.68
CA PRO A 34 8.34 16.57 -1.67
C PRO A 34 8.08 15.05 -1.68
N ARG A 35 7.92 14.50 -2.89
CA ARG A 35 7.58 13.08 -3.09
C ARG A 35 8.52 12.44 -4.09
N TYR A 36 8.98 11.24 -3.78
CA TYR A 36 9.52 10.33 -4.78
C TYR A 36 8.36 9.73 -5.57
N VAL A 37 8.54 9.58 -6.88
CA VAL A 37 7.57 8.95 -7.76
C VAL A 37 8.23 7.76 -8.44
N PHE A 38 7.82 6.55 -8.06
CA PHE A 38 8.30 5.31 -8.64
C PHE A 38 7.27 4.74 -9.63
N GLN A 39 7.74 4.05 -10.65
CA GLN A 39 6.89 3.37 -11.62
C GLN A 39 7.43 1.97 -11.91
N PHE A 40 6.55 0.97 -11.88
CA PHE A 40 6.85 -0.36 -12.37
C PHE A 40 6.83 -0.34 -13.90
N GLU A 41 7.89 -0.82 -14.55
CA GLU A 41 8.02 -0.71 -16.01
C GLU A 41 7.11 -1.68 -16.78
N ASP A 42 6.68 -2.76 -16.16
CA ASP A 42 5.72 -3.73 -16.70
C ASP A 42 4.82 -4.32 -15.60
N ILE A 43 4.02 -5.31 -15.95
CA ILE A 43 3.15 -6.07 -15.06
C ILE A 43 3.97 -6.71 -13.94
N THR A 44 3.52 -6.54 -12.70
CA THR A 44 4.18 -7.07 -11.49
C THR A 44 4.54 -8.56 -11.58
N ARG A 45 3.65 -9.39 -12.16
CA ARG A 45 3.89 -10.84 -12.37
C ARG A 45 5.03 -11.17 -13.34
N LEU A 46 5.43 -10.24 -14.20
CA LEU A 46 6.51 -10.41 -15.17
C LEU A 46 7.89 -10.01 -14.61
N SER A 47 7.97 -9.73 -13.32
CA SER A 47 9.20 -9.32 -12.63
C SER A 47 9.86 -8.06 -13.24
N PRO A 48 9.15 -6.91 -13.24
CA PRO A 48 9.62 -5.69 -13.89
C PRO A 48 10.72 -4.98 -13.10
N GLN A 49 11.44 -4.08 -13.77
CA GLN A 49 12.20 -3.05 -13.07
C GLN A 49 11.27 -1.97 -12.51
N ILE A 50 11.74 -1.30 -11.46
CA ILE A 50 11.07 -0.16 -10.85
C ILE A 50 11.98 1.05 -11.01
N VAL A 51 11.46 2.06 -11.70
CA VAL A 51 12.18 3.29 -12.01
C VAL A 51 11.71 4.45 -11.14
N LEU A 52 12.63 5.29 -10.70
CA LEU A 52 12.34 6.60 -10.15
C LEU A 52 12.13 7.60 -11.30
N LEU A 53 11.06 8.39 -11.20
CA LEU A 53 10.71 9.45 -12.15
C LEU A 53 11.18 10.80 -11.60
N GLN A 54 12.41 11.20 -11.95
CA GLN A 54 12.98 12.50 -11.56
C GLN A 54 13.58 13.19 -12.79
N GLY A 55 12.71 13.67 -13.69
CA GLY A 55 13.08 14.24 -14.99
C GLY A 55 13.47 13.17 -16.04
N SER A 56 14.32 12.21 -15.66
CA SER A 56 14.62 10.99 -16.41
C SER A 56 14.13 9.75 -15.66
N LYS A 57 13.99 8.61 -16.36
CA LYS A 57 13.68 7.31 -15.75
C LYS A 57 14.97 6.64 -15.30
N GLN A 58 15.14 6.45 -14.00
CA GLN A 58 16.31 5.78 -13.43
C GLN A 58 15.89 4.49 -12.75
N PRO A 59 16.42 3.32 -13.13
CA PRO A 59 16.13 2.07 -12.42
C PRO A 59 16.73 2.13 -11.02
N ILE A 60 15.92 1.83 -10.00
CA ILE A 60 16.35 1.79 -8.59
C ILE A 60 16.19 0.39 -8.00
N PHE A 61 15.15 -0.34 -8.43
CA PHE A 61 14.89 -1.69 -7.95
C PHE A 61 14.53 -2.65 -9.07
N SER A 62 14.63 -3.94 -8.79
CA SER A 62 13.98 -4.99 -9.56
C SER A 62 12.92 -5.70 -8.72
N CYS A 63 11.73 -5.85 -9.27
CA CYS A 63 10.66 -6.65 -8.69
C CYS A 63 10.78 -8.07 -9.23
N LYS A 64 10.88 -9.07 -8.35
CA LYS A 64 10.90 -10.49 -8.72
C LYS A 64 9.67 -11.19 -8.19
N PHE A 65 8.75 -11.52 -9.08
CA PHE A 65 7.60 -12.33 -8.76
C PHE A 65 7.95 -13.81 -8.88
N SER A 66 7.48 -14.61 -7.94
CA SER A 66 7.53 -16.07 -8.06
C SER A 66 6.32 -16.71 -7.39
N LYS A 67 6.02 -17.92 -7.84
CA LYS A 67 4.94 -18.77 -7.34
C LYS A 67 5.60 -20.03 -6.84
N ASP A 68 5.51 -20.30 -5.54
CA ASP A 68 5.97 -21.59 -5.02
C ASP A 68 5.09 -22.68 -5.60
N ARG A 69 5.68 -23.46 -6.51
CA ARG A 69 5.15 -24.77 -6.86
C ARG A 69 5.44 -25.62 -5.64
N VAL A 70 4.44 -25.91 -4.82
CA VAL A 70 4.52 -27.10 -3.96
C VAL A 70 4.94 -28.22 -4.89
N SER A 71 6.17 -28.72 -4.71
CA SER A 71 6.71 -29.78 -5.53
C SER A 71 5.72 -30.93 -5.53
N GLN A 72 5.39 -31.43 -6.71
CA GLN A 72 4.75 -32.73 -6.84
C GLN A 72 5.73 -33.79 -6.31
N ILE A 73 5.74 -34.02 -5.00
CA ILE A 73 5.99 -35.34 -4.45
C ILE A 73 4.61 -35.96 -4.32
N ASP A 74 4.02 -36.28 -5.46
CA ASP A 74 2.93 -37.23 -5.52
C ASP A 74 3.06 -37.94 -6.87
N SER A 75 4.02 -38.86 -6.91
CA SER A 75 4.27 -39.81 -8.01
C SER A 75 3.10 -40.80 -8.23
N LEU A 76 1.88 -40.42 -7.86
CA LEU A 76 0.67 -41.23 -7.95
C LEU A 76 -0.49 -40.51 -8.69
N SER A 77 -0.26 -39.31 -9.23
CA SER A 77 -1.27 -38.53 -9.97
C SER A 77 -1.51 -39.00 -11.42
N THR A 78 -1.27 -40.27 -11.76
CA THR A 78 -1.49 -40.80 -13.13
C THR A 78 -2.90 -41.36 -13.33
N TYR A 79 -3.78 -41.35 -12.31
CA TYR A 79 -5.09 -42.03 -12.39
C TYR A 79 -6.33 -41.13 -12.52
N TRP A 80 -6.18 -39.83 -12.78
CA TRP A 80 -7.34 -38.93 -12.89
C TRP A 80 -7.32 -38.18 -14.23
N SER A 81 -7.59 -38.92 -15.30
CA SER A 81 -8.06 -38.35 -16.57
C SER A 81 -9.49 -37.84 -16.40
N GLY A 82 -9.64 -36.75 -15.64
CA GLY A 82 -10.89 -36.02 -15.50
C GLY A 82 -10.94 -34.84 -16.47
N SER A 83 -12.11 -34.65 -17.08
CA SER A 83 -12.55 -33.55 -17.95
C SER A 83 -11.74 -32.23 -17.83
N PRO A 84 -11.41 -31.55 -18.96
CA PRO A 84 -10.58 -30.34 -18.98
C PRO A 84 -11.03 -29.23 -18.02
N ASP A 85 -12.33 -29.14 -17.71
CA ASP A 85 -12.92 -28.12 -16.81
C ASP A 85 -12.43 -28.19 -15.35
N ILE A 86 -12.15 -29.37 -14.80
CA ILE A 86 -11.72 -29.50 -13.38
C ILE A 86 -10.23 -29.18 -13.24
N SER A 87 -9.43 -29.54 -14.25
CA SER A 87 -8.00 -29.28 -14.26
C SER A 87 -7.68 -27.79 -14.31
N ASP A 88 -8.42 -27.00 -15.07
CA ASP A 88 -8.20 -25.56 -15.22
C ASP A 88 -8.61 -24.79 -13.95
N LEU A 89 -9.73 -25.18 -13.31
CA LEU A 89 -10.18 -24.59 -12.05
C LEU A 89 -9.22 -24.89 -10.89
N GLU A 90 -8.71 -26.13 -10.79
CA GLU A 90 -7.70 -26.48 -9.80
C GLU A 90 -6.35 -25.79 -10.10
N THR A 91 -6.03 -25.57 -11.38
CA THR A 91 -4.85 -24.80 -11.78
C THR A 91 -5.00 -23.33 -11.39
N GLU A 92 -6.16 -22.71 -11.61
CA GLU A 92 -6.46 -21.32 -11.24
C GLU A 92 -6.52 -21.13 -9.70
N ARG A 93 -7.05 -22.11 -8.97
CA ARG A 93 -7.05 -22.14 -7.50
C ARG A 93 -5.66 -22.35 -6.91
N ARG A 94 -4.84 -23.20 -7.51
CA ARG A 94 -3.41 -23.36 -7.17
C ARG A 94 -2.61 -22.14 -7.64
N GLU A 95 -3.10 -21.43 -8.65
CA GLU A 95 -2.45 -20.24 -9.19
C GLU A 95 -2.39 -19.09 -8.23
N ARG A 96 -3.27 -18.99 -7.23
CA ARG A 96 -3.31 -17.82 -6.32
C ARG A 96 -2.85 -18.17 -4.90
N LYS A 97 -2.08 -19.26 -4.78
CA LYS A 97 -1.41 -19.73 -3.56
C LYS A 97 0.10 -19.55 -3.70
N GLY A 98 0.77 -19.23 -2.58
CA GLY A 98 2.24 -19.19 -2.54
C GLY A 98 2.88 -18.15 -3.45
N TRP A 99 2.17 -17.05 -3.77
CA TRP A 99 2.81 -15.92 -4.45
C TRP A 99 3.77 -15.23 -3.50
N LYS A 100 4.91 -14.87 -4.06
CA LYS A 100 5.91 -14.06 -3.40
C LYS A 100 6.46 -13.03 -4.36
N VAL A 101 6.68 -11.84 -3.84
CA VAL A 101 7.40 -10.76 -4.52
C VAL A 101 8.60 -10.42 -3.67
N LYS A 102 9.77 -10.34 -4.29
CA LYS A 102 10.98 -9.80 -3.68
C LYS A 102 11.40 -8.55 -4.44
N ILE A 103 11.69 -7.48 -3.73
CA ILE A 103 12.29 -6.27 -4.26
C ILE A 103 13.80 -6.37 -4.04
N HIS A 104 14.57 -6.25 -5.11
CA HIS A 104 16.02 -6.22 -5.03
C HIS A 104 16.53 -4.84 -5.39
N ASP A 105 17.61 -4.43 -4.75
CA ASP A 105 18.37 -3.24 -5.12
C ASP A 105 19.14 -3.46 -6.45
N LEU A 106 19.97 -2.49 -6.82
CA LEU A 106 20.82 -2.57 -8.02
C LEU A 106 21.97 -3.58 -7.88
N SER A 107 22.33 -3.97 -6.65
CA SER A 107 23.33 -5.02 -6.40
C SER A 107 22.76 -6.42 -6.58
N GLY A 108 21.43 -6.55 -6.63
CA GLY A 108 20.72 -7.83 -6.67
C GLY A 108 20.40 -8.41 -5.29
N SER A 109 20.63 -7.65 -4.22
CA SER A 109 20.31 -8.00 -2.84
C SER A 109 18.83 -7.80 -2.57
N ALA A 110 18.17 -8.76 -1.92
CA ALA A 110 16.75 -8.65 -1.59
C ALA A 110 16.53 -7.73 -0.39
N VAL A 111 15.98 -6.54 -0.63
CA VAL A 111 15.84 -5.45 0.36
C VAL A 111 14.43 -5.31 0.92
N ALA A 112 13.43 -5.93 0.29
CA ALA A 112 12.08 -6.07 0.83
C ALA A 112 11.36 -7.26 0.18
N ALA A 113 10.33 -7.78 0.83
CA ALA A 113 9.50 -8.82 0.22
C ALA A 113 8.04 -8.78 0.69
N ALA A 114 7.17 -9.39 -0.10
CA ALA A 114 5.78 -9.63 0.21
C ALA A 114 5.45 -11.10 -0.07
N PHE A 115 4.85 -11.79 0.91
CA PHE A 115 4.48 -13.20 0.79
C PHE A 115 3.01 -13.39 1.15
N ILE A 116 2.31 -14.25 0.42
CA ILE A 116 0.97 -14.67 0.83
C ILE A 116 1.07 -15.50 2.11
N THR A 117 0.43 -15.04 3.19
CA THR A 117 0.28 -15.80 4.45
C THR A 117 -1.10 -16.41 4.58
N THR A 118 -2.13 -15.78 4.01
CA THR A 118 -3.47 -16.35 3.89
C THR A 118 -3.82 -16.47 2.41
N PRO A 119 -3.96 -17.71 1.88
CA PRO A 119 -4.29 -17.94 0.48
C PRO A 119 -5.54 -17.20 0.00
N PHE A 120 -5.51 -16.70 -1.24
CA PHE A 120 -6.68 -16.14 -1.90
C PHE A 120 -7.52 -17.28 -2.45
N VAL A 121 -8.58 -17.66 -1.73
CA VAL A 121 -9.47 -18.77 -2.07
C VAL A 121 -10.94 -18.33 -1.98
N PRO A 122 -11.84 -18.96 -2.74
CA PRO A 122 -13.26 -18.60 -2.68
C PRO A 122 -13.83 -18.88 -1.29
N SER A 123 -14.67 -17.96 -0.79
CA SER A 123 -15.43 -18.15 0.45
C SER A 123 -16.60 -19.11 0.24
N SER A 124 -17.04 -19.78 1.30
CA SER A 124 -18.18 -20.70 1.26
C SER A 124 -19.41 -20.06 0.62
N GLY A 125 -19.98 -20.72 -0.39
CA GLY A 125 -21.16 -20.23 -1.11
C GLY A 125 -20.90 -19.15 -2.17
N CYS A 126 -19.65 -18.71 -2.36
CA CYS A 126 -19.27 -17.70 -3.35
C CYS A 126 -18.16 -18.21 -4.29
N ASP A 127 -17.97 -17.53 -5.42
CA ASP A 127 -16.86 -17.78 -6.34
C ASP A 127 -15.78 -16.68 -6.27
N TRP A 128 -15.69 -15.93 -5.17
CA TRP A 128 -14.66 -14.90 -4.96
C TRP A 128 -14.15 -14.94 -3.52
N VAL A 129 -13.02 -14.27 -3.29
CA VAL A 129 -12.46 -14.04 -1.95
C VAL A 129 -13.35 -13.02 -1.25
N ALA A 130 -14.15 -13.41 -0.27
CA ALA A 130 -15.07 -12.51 0.44
C ALA A 130 -14.50 -12.04 1.79
N ARG A 131 -15.12 -11.02 2.40
CA ARG A 131 -14.72 -10.48 3.72
C ARG A 131 -14.64 -11.55 4.82
N SER A 132 -15.43 -12.62 4.72
CA SER A 132 -15.43 -13.74 5.68
C SER A 132 -14.15 -14.58 5.64
N ASN A 133 -13.38 -14.52 4.55
CA ASN A 133 -12.12 -15.24 4.40
C ASN A 133 -11.18 -14.41 3.49
N PRO A 134 -10.61 -13.31 4.01
CA PRO A 134 -9.76 -12.43 3.22
C PRO A 134 -8.41 -13.10 2.93
N GLY A 135 -7.89 -12.88 1.72
CA GLY A 135 -6.51 -13.21 1.42
C GLY A 135 -5.58 -12.22 2.13
N ALA A 136 -4.37 -12.65 2.49
CA ALA A 136 -3.45 -11.80 3.22
C ALA A 136 -2.00 -11.93 2.73
N TRP A 137 -1.33 -10.80 2.68
CA TRP A 137 0.10 -10.66 2.44
C TRP A 137 0.79 -10.21 3.72
N LEU A 138 1.96 -10.79 3.99
CA LEU A 138 2.92 -10.27 4.95
C LEU A 138 4.01 -9.53 4.19
N ILE A 139 4.20 -8.26 4.55
CA ILE A 139 5.28 -7.42 4.06
C ILE A 139 6.41 -7.50 5.07
N VAL A 140 7.62 -7.75 4.58
CA VAL A 140 8.80 -7.95 5.40
C VAL A 140 9.98 -7.12 4.89
N ARG A 141 10.93 -6.90 5.79
CA ARG A 141 12.24 -6.30 5.51
C ARG A 141 13.36 -7.22 6.03
N PRO A 142 14.58 -7.15 5.47
CA PRO A 142 15.72 -7.86 6.03
C PRO A 142 15.99 -7.40 7.47
N ASP A 143 16.42 -8.34 8.31
CA ASP A 143 16.88 -8.07 9.66
C ASP A 143 18.21 -7.31 9.65
N VAL A 144 18.33 -6.29 10.48
CA VAL A 144 19.52 -5.44 10.59
C VAL A 144 20.67 -6.18 11.32
N GLY A 145 20.39 -7.32 11.97
CA GLY A 145 21.30 -8.10 12.81
C GLY A 145 22.25 -9.09 12.11
N GLY A 146 22.31 -9.14 10.78
CA GLY A 146 23.46 -9.63 10.00
C GLY A 146 23.89 -11.12 10.08
N ILE A 147 23.24 -12.00 10.85
CA ILE A 147 23.75 -13.38 11.07
C ILE A 147 22.99 -14.44 10.24
N SER A 148 21.87 -14.10 9.59
CA SER A 148 21.18 -14.94 8.60
C SER A 148 20.25 -14.10 7.73
N GLU A 149 19.74 -14.66 6.62
CA GLU A 149 18.61 -14.12 5.85
C GLU A 149 17.30 -14.13 6.67
N SER A 150 17.31 -13.61 7.90
CA SER A 150 16.12 -13.43 8.72
C SER A 150 15.28 -12.29 8.15
N TRP A 151 14.00 -12.56 7.93
CA TRP A 151 13.02 -11.58 7.49
C TRP A 151 12.22 -11.10 8.70
N GLN A 152 12.17 -9.80 8.92
CA GLN A 152 11.36 -9.19 9.96
C GLN A 152 10.00 -8.73 9.41
N PRO A 153 8.89 -9.05 10.09
CA PRO A 153 7.57 -8.58 9.69
C PRO A 153 7.46 -7.06 9.86
N TRP A 154 6.88 -6.39 8.86
CA TRP A 154 6.64 -4.94 8.89
C TRP A 154 5.16 -4.60 8.84
N GLY A 155 4.40 -5.30 8.01
CA GLY A 155 2.99 -4.99 7.83
C GLY A 155 2.20 -6.16 7.27
N LYS A 156 0.89 -6.14 7.49
CA LYS A 156 -0.06 -7.12 6.96
C LYS A 156 -1.08 -6.42 6.06
N LEU A 157 -1.15 -6.82 4.81
CA LEU A 157 -2.19 -6.38 3.86
C LEU A 157 -3.22 -7.48 3.69
N GLU A 158 -4.44 -7.24 4.11
CA GLU A 158 -5.60 -8.08 3.82
C GLU A 158 -6.34 -7.55 2.59
N ALA A 159 -6.85 -8.46 1.77
CA ALA A 159 -7.64 -8.09 0.62
C ALA A 159 -8.77 -9.09 0.35
N TRP A 160 -9.93 -8.54 -0.02
CA TRP A 160 -11.11 -9.30 -0.41
C TRP A 160 -11.96 -8.50 -1.39
N ARG A 161 -12.84 -9.18 -2.11
CA ARG A 161 -13.81 -8.57 -3.03
C ARG A 161 -15.15 -8.40 -2.33
N GLU A 162 -15.73 -7.23 -2.50
CA GLU A 162 -17.10 -6.91 -2.09
C GLU A 162 -17.96 -6.67 -3.31
N ARG A 163 -19.00 -7.49 -3.43
CA ARG A 163 -20.03 -7.36 -4.46
C ARG A 163 -21.28 -6.79 -3.83
N GLY A 164 -21.60 -5.56 -4.21
CA GLY A 164 -22.84 -4.87 -3.86
C GLY A 164 -23.32 -4.06 -5.06
N ILE A 165 -23.76 -2.82 -4.83
CA ILE A 165 -24.12 -1.88 -5.92
C ILE A 165 -22.89 -1.60 -6.81
N LYS A 166 -21.69 -1.61 -6.23
CA LYS A 166 -20.42 -1.46 -6.94
C LYS A 166 -19.53 -2.65 -6.61
N ASP A 167 -18.91 -3.23 -7.64
CA ASP A 167 -17.93 -4.28 -7.48
C ASP A 167 -16.56 -3.67 -7.14
N SER A 168 -16.05 -4.02 -5.97
CA SER A 168 -14.82 -3.42 -5.43
C SER A 168 -13.96 -4.44 -4.70
N ILE A 169 -12.68 -4.15 -4.60
CA ILE A 169 -11.69 -4.91 -3.86
C ILE A 169 -11.26 -4.04 -2.69
N CYS A 170 -11.54 -4.49 -1.49
CA CYS A 170 -11.08 -3.84 -0.27
C CYS A 170 -9.64 -4.27 -0.01
N CYS A 171 -8.78 -3.30 0.30
CA CYS A 171 -7.40 -3.48 0.73
C CYS A 171 -7.25 -2.85 2.12
N LYS A 172 -6.97 -3.67 3.13
CA LYS A 172 -6.83 -3.27 4.52
C LYS A 172 -5.42 -3.53 5.01
N PHE A 173 -4.67 -2.49 5.31
CA PHE A 173 -3.27 -2.55 5.71
C PHE A 173 -3.09 -2.23 7.19
N HIS A 174 -2.44 -3.14 7.90
CA HIS A 174 -2.03 -2.97 9.29
C HIS A 174 -0.51 -2.90 9.36
N LEU A 175 0.00 -1.91 10.08
CA LEU A 175 1.41 -1.86 10.46
C LEU A 175 1.60 -2.72 11.72
N LEU A 176 2.66 -3.51 11.74
CA LEU A 176 3.00 -4.35 12.87
C LEU A 176 4.03 -3.58 13.73
N SER A 177 3.69 -3.31 14.99
CA SER A 177 4.67 -2.77 15.95
C SER A 177 5.54 -3.88 16.52
N GLU A 178 6.72 -3.51 17.02
CA GLU A 178 7.66 -4.42 17.68
C GLU A 178 7.02 -5.16 18.88
N PRO A 179 7.55 -6.34 19.23
CA PRO A 179 6.86 -7.36 20.02
C PRO A 179 6.55 -6.99 21.48
N GLN A 180 6.98 -5.81 21.95
CA GLN A 180 6.70 -5.38 23.33
C GLN A 180 5.27 -4.91 23.55
N ASP A 181 4.55 -4.47 22.50
CA ASP A 181 3.22 -3.87 22.66
C ASP A 181 2.09 -4.63 21.94
N GLY A 182 2.40 -5.66 21.14
CA GLY A 182 1.42 -6.57 20.51
C GLY A 182 0.35 -5.91 19.63
N ALA A 183 0.39 -4.59 19.45
CA ALA A 183 -0.66 -3.80 18.85
C ALA A 183 -0.45 -3.70 17.33
N ASN A 184 -1.39 -4.26 16.57
CA ASN A 184 -1.47 -4.05 15.12
C ASN A 184 -2.19 -2.73 14.85
N LEU A 185 -1.51 -1.79 14.20
CA LEU A 185 -2.05 -0.46 13.92
C LEU A 185 -2.71 -0.42 12.54
N LEU A 186 -4.02 -0.19 12.48
CA LEU A 186 -4.72 0.00 11.19
C LEU A 186 -4.25 1.31 10.55
N MET A 187 -3.55 1.19 9.42
CA MET A 187 -2.99 2.34 8.70
C MET A 187 -3.84 2.76 7.51
N SER A 188 -4.53 1.82 6.86
CA SER A 188 -5.36 2.13 5.69
C SER A 188 -6.41 1.06 5.42
N GLU A 189 -7.60 1.48 5.01
CA GLU A 189 -8.67 0.60 4.49
C GLU A 189 -9.31 1.30 3.29
N ILE A 190 -9.06 0.79 2.08
CA ILE A 190 -9.44 1.42 0.82
C ILE A 190 -10.25 0.45 -0.04
N HIS A 191 -11.31 0.96 -0.66
CA HIS A 191 -12.11 0.21 -1.64
C HIS A 191 -11.72 0.63 -3.06
N ILE A 192 -11.07 -0.28 -3.79
CA ILE A 192 -10.61 -0.07 -5.16
C ILE A 192 -11.65 -0.66 -6.11
N ASN A 193 -12.05 0.06 -7.16
CA ASN A 193 -13.01 -0.49 -8.12
C ASN A 193 -12.40 -1.66 -8.90
N ALA A 194 -13.10 -2.81 -8.96
CA ALA A 194 -12.54 -4.02 -9.56
C ALA A 194 -12.23 -3.85 -11.06
N GLU A 195 -13.05 -3.14 -11.83
CA GLU A 195 -12.88 -2.98 -13.29
C GLU A 195 -12.03 -1.77 -13.69
N LYS A 196 -12.20 -0.66 -12.96
CA LYS A 196 -11.54 0.61 -13.25
C LYS A 196 -10.18 0.72 -12.59
N GLY A 197 -9.94 -0.01 -11.50
CA GLY A 197 -8.79 0.20 -10.63
C GLY A 197 -9.02 1.39 -9.70
N GLY A 198 -7.94 1.94 -9.18
CA GLY A 198 -8.02 3.04 -8.23
C GLY A 198 -6.67 3.34 -7.60
N GLU A 199 -6.72 4.05 -6.49
CA GLU A 199 -5.54 4.45 -5.73
C GLU A 199 -5.66 3.94 -4.30
N PHE A 200 -4.68 3.15 -3.88
CA PHE A 200 -4.43 2.83 -2.48
C PHE A 200 -3.56 3.93 -1.88
N PHE A 201 -3.80 4.37 -0.65
CA PHE A 201 -2.96 5.37 0.01
C PHE A 201 -2.88 5.14 1.50
N ILE A 202 -1.81 5.63 2.12
CA ILE A 202 -1.61 5.66 3.57
C ILE A 202 -1.42 7.12 3.97
N ASP A 203 -2.20 7.54 4.98
CA ASP A 203 -2.19 8.90 5.50
C ASP A 203 -2.36 8.84 7.03
N THR A 204 -1.34 9.28 7.76
CA THR A 204 -1.30 9.23 9.22
C THR A 204 -2.17 10.31 9.86
N GLU A 205 -2.59 11.36 9.13
CA GLU A 205 -3.48 12.41 9.65
C GLU A 205 -4.87 11.85 9.98
N LYS A 206 -5.39 10.95 9.13
CA LYS A 206 -6.70 10.31 9.34
C LYS A 206 -6.73 9.48 10.62
N HIS A 207 -5.61 8.87 10.98
CA HIS A 207 -5.48 8.08 12.19
C HIS A 207 -5.45 8.96 13.46
N MET A 208 -4.73 10.09 13.41
CA MET A 208 -4.64 11.03 14.54
C MET A 208 -5.99 11.64 14.90
N ARG A 209 -6.88 11.87 13.92
CA ARG A 209 -8.25 12.33 14.20
C ARG A 209 -9.09 11.30 14.96
N THR A 210 -8.85 10.00 14.78
CA THR A 210 -9.58 8.93 15.48
C THR A 210 -9.05 8.68 16.89
N THR A 211 -7.74 8.80 17.11
CA THR A 211 -7.13 8.67 18.45
C THR A 211 -7.33 9.91 19.32
N ALA A 212 -7.31 11.12 18.74
CA ALA A 212 -7.57 12.37 19.46
C ALA A 212 -9.04 12.49 19.94
N THR A 213 -10.01 11.86 19.26
CA THR A 213 -11.41 11.82 19.73
C THR A 213 -11.66 10.89 20.92
N ALA A 214 -10.69 10.04 21.27
CA ALA A 214 -10.77 9.14 22.44
C ALA A 214 -10.16 9.75 23.72
N ALA A 215 -9.46 10.88 23.62
CA ALA A 215 -8.93 11.62 24.76
C ALA A 215 -9.81 12.85 25.03
N SER A 216 -10.39 12.94 26.24
CA SER A 216 -11.18 14.08 26.71
C SER A 216 -10.42 15.41 26.64
N PRO A 217 -11.08 16.57 26.42
CA PRO A 217 -10.40 17.83 26.16
C PRO A 217 -10.06 18.59 27.46
N ILE A 218 -8.98 19.39 27.40
CA ILE A 218 -8.54 20.49 28.31
C ILE A 218 -7.56 20.05 29.44
N PRO A 219 -6.35 20.66 29.53
CA PRO A 219 -6.16 21.94 30.23
C PRO A 219 -5.50 23.06 29.39
N SER A 220 -5.90 24.28 29.75
CA SER A 220 -5.48 25.59 29.25
C SER A 220 -3.95 25.82 29.23
N PRO A 221 -3.44 26.72 28.36
CA PRO A 221 -2.01 26.99 28.26
C PRO A 221 -1.54 27.87 29.44
N GLN A 222 -0.69 27.32 30.29
CA GLN A 222 0.14 28.11 31.20
C GLN A 222 1.47 28.45 30.51
N SER A 223 1.66 29.76 30.36
CA SER A 223 2.91 30.52 30.18
C SER A 223 4.21 29.79 30.58
N SER A 224 5.19 29.74 29.68
CA SER A 224 6.41 30.58 29.69
C SER A 224 7.42 30.01 28.70
N GLY A 225 8.28 30.87 28.15
CA GLY A 225 9.10 30.58 26.98
C GLY A 225 10.07 29.42 27.18
N ASP A 226 9.97 28.44 26.29
CA ASP A 226 11.06 27.59 25.83
C ASP A 226 10.70 27.11 24.41
N PHE A 227 11.36 27.67 23.40
CA PHE A 227 11.23 27.25 21.99
C PHE A 227 11.99 25.94 21.72
N GLY A 228 11.77 24.93 22.58
CA GLY A 228 12.40 23.60 22.48
C GLY A 228 11.43 22.46 22.13
N ALA A 229 10.12 22.73 22.02
CA ALA A 229 9.10 21.69 21.84
C ALA A 229 8.43 21.76 20.46
N LEU A 230 9.12 21.30 19.41
CA LEU A 230 8.45 20.76 18.22
C LEU A 230 8.73 19.27 18.16
N SER A 231 8.02 18.52 19.01
CA SER A 231 7.85 17.08 18.81
C SER A 231 7.35 16.87 17.36
N PRO A 232 8.00 16.06 16.51
CA PRO A 232 7.63 15.97 15.10
C PRO A 232 6.45 15.02 14.94
N VAL A 233 5.29 15.34 15.52
CA VAL A 233 4.06 14.60 15.23
C VAL A 233 3.33 15.34 14.11
N VAL A 234 4.00 15.42 12.95
CA VAL A 234 3.36 15.89 11.72
C VAL A 234 2.71 14.68 11.07
N GLY A 235 1.44 14.44 11.39
CA GLY A 235 0.60 13.55 10.60
C GLY A 235 0.52 14.02 9.15
N GLY A 236 0.36 13.09 8.20
CA GLY A 236 0.24 13.43 6.80
C GLY A 236 0.41 12.25 5.84
N PHE A 237 0.50 12.61 4.56
CA PHE A 237 0.66 11.68 3.45
C PHE A 237 1.93 10.83 3.60
N VAL A 238 1.78 9.51 3.55
CA VAL A 238 2.89 8.55 3.56
C VAL A 238 3.15 8.06 2.15
N MET A 239 2.18 7.35 1.57
CA MET A 239 2.28 6.79 0.23
C MET A 239 0.95 6.83 -0.51
N SER A 240 1.00 6.81 -1.84
CA SER A 240 -0.09 6.32 -2.67
C SER A 240 0.41 5.38 -3.75
N CYS A 241 -0.42 4.44 -4.16
CA CYS A 241 -0.16 3.47 -5.21
C CYS A 241 -1.39 3.41 -6.12
N ARG A 242 -1.23 3.82 -7.38
CA ARG A 242 -2.26 3.71 -8.38
C ARG A 242 -2.15 2.38 -9.12
N VAL A 243 -3.23 1.60 -9.10
CA VAL A 243 -3.32 0.27 -9.72
C VAL A 243 -4.45 0.23 -10.75
N GLN A 244 -4.29 -0.60 -11.76
CA GLN A 244 -5.31 -0.80 -12.78
C GLN A 244 -6.28 -1.91 -12.40
N GLY A 245 -7.52 -1.80 -12.89
CA GLY A 245 -8.54 -2.82 -12.68
C GLY A 245 -8.26 -4.12 -13.45
N GLU A 246 -9.07 -5.12 -13.14
CA GLU A 246 -9.01 -6.46 -13.69
C GLU A 246 -8.94 -6.48 -15.22
N GLY A 247 -8.06 -7.32 -15.77
CA GLY A 247 -7.92 -7.54 -17.22
C GLY A 247 -7.04 -6.50 -17.94
N LYS A 248 -6.59 -5.44 -17.25
CA LYS A 248 -5.66 -4.46 -17.80
C LYS A 248 -4.21 -4.81 -17.44
N ARG A 249 -3.26 -4.36 -18.26
CA ARG A 249 -1.83 -4.42 -17.91
C ARG A 249 -1.54 -3.37 -16.85
N SER A 250 -1.51 -3.79 -15.58
CA SER A 250 -1.23 -2.88 -14.48
C SER A 250 0.26 -2.57 -14.40
N LYS A 251 0.58 -1.28 -14.24
CA LYS A 251 1.94 -0.77 -14.02
C LYS A 251 1.85 0.18 -12.83
N PRO A 252 2.01 -0.32 -11.59
CA PRO A 252 1.82 0.49 -10.40
C PRO A 252 2.65 1.79 -10.45
N LEU A 253 1.97 2.91 -10.18
CA LEU A 253 2.61 4.22 -10.00
C LEU A 253 2.55 4.55 -8.51
N VAL A 254 3.71 4.69 -7.88
CA VAL A 254 3.84 4.86 -6.43
C VAL A 254 4.38 6.25 -6.13
N GLN A 255 3.67 6.99 -5.29
CA GLN A 255 4.15 8.25 -4.71
C GLN A 255 4.49 8.00 -3.25
N LEU A 256 5.64 8.50 -2.81
CA LEU A 256 6.14 8.30 -1.45
C LEU A 256 6.67 9.62 -0.91
N ALA A 257 6.19 10.07 0.25
CA ALA A 257 6.67 11.30 0.86
C ALA A 257 8.13 11.16 1.30
N LEU A 258 8.97 12.14 0.96
CA LEU A 258 10.40 12.11 1.28
C LEU A 258 10.66 11.98 2.79
N ARG A 259 9.79 12.59 3.62
CA ARG A 259 9.90 12.58 5.09
C ARG A 259 9.86 11.17 5.70
N HIS A 260 9.30 10.19 4.98
CA HIS A 260 9.16 8.80 5.43
C HIS A 260 10.23 7.86 4.83
N VAL A 261 11.22 8.41 4.13
CA VAL A 261 12.29 7.65 3.48
C VAL A 261 13.63 8.15 4.02
N THR A 262 14.28 7.35 4.88
CA THR A 262 15.61 7.65 5.40
C THR A 262 16.71 6.96 4.59
N CYS A 263 16.39 5.81 4.00
CA CYS A 263 17.29 5.06 3.13
C CYS A 263 16.54 4.41 1.95
N VAL A 264 17.28 3.75 1.05
CA VAL A 264 16.71 3.12 -0.15
C VAL A 264 15.84 1.91 0.24
N GLU A 265 16.21 1.20 1.29
CA GLU A 265 15.49 0.06 1.85
C GLU A 265 14.10 0.46 2.37
N ASP A 266 13.98 1.66 2.96
CA ASP A 266 12.68 2.21 3.38
C ASP A 266 11.76 2.38 2.17
N ALA A 267 12.27 2.85 1.03
CA ALA A 267 11.46 2.95 -0.18
C ALA A 267 11.07 1.57 -0.73
N ALA A 268 11.95 0.58 -0.63
CA ALA A 268 11.73 -0.78 -1.12
C ALA A 268 10.54 -1.47 -0.44
N ILE A 269 10.32 -1.21 0.86
CA ILE A 269 9.21 -1.81 1.61
C ILE A 269 7.84 -1.35 1.09
N PHE A 270 7.75 -0.07 0.69
CA PHE A 270 6.56 0.47 0.06
C PHE A 270 6.38 -0.04 -1.37
N MET A 271 7.47 -0.36 -2.08
CA MET A 271 7.39 -1.04 -3.38
C MET A 271 6.85 -2.46 -3.24
N ALA A 272 7.27 -3.20 -2.21
CA ALA A 272 6.75 -4.53 -1.90
C ALA A 272 5.24 -4.47 -1.57
N LEU A 273 4.82 -3.48 -0.77
CA LEU A 273 3.40 -3.24 -0.48
C LEU A 273 2.61 -2.86 -1.75
N ALA A 274 3.15 -1.99 -2.60
CA ALA A 274 2.51 -1.61 -3.87
C ALA A 274 2.32 -2.82 -4.79
N ALA A 275 3.32 -3.70 -4.90
CA ALA A 275 3.22 -4.94 -5.64
C ALA A 275 2.15 -5.88 -5.06
N ALA A 276 2.05 -5.98 -3.72
CA ALA A 276 1.02 -6.77 -3.06
C ALA A 276 -0.41 -6.23 -3.31
N VAL A 277 -0.60 -4.90 -3.29
CA VAL A 277 -1.87 -4.24 -3.64
C VAL A 277 -2.24 -4.56 -5.09
N ASP A 278 -1.30 -4.40 -6.02
CA ASP A 278 -1.50 -4.69 -7.45
C ASP A 278 -1.90 -6.14 -7.70
N LEU A 279 -1.14 -7.08 -7.13
CA LEU A 279 -1.42 -8.50 -7.23
C LEU A 279 -2.73 -8.90 -6.55
N SER A 280 -3.17 -8.18 -5.52
CA SER A 280 -4.46 -8.41 -4.87
C SER A 280 -5.63 -8.10 -5.81
N ILE A 281 -5.48 -7.18 -6.76
CA ILE A 281 -6.50 -6.94 -7.80
C ILE A 281 -6.69 -8.19 -8.66
N GLU A 282 -5.61 -8.91 -8.96
CA GLU A 282 -5.67 -10.14 -9.74
C GLU A 282 -6.08 -11.34 -8.90
N ALA A 283 -5.63 -11.41 -7.66
CA ALA A 283 -5.92 -12.52 -6.75
C ALA A 283 -7.41 -12.56 -6.35
N CYS A 284 -8.06 -11.40 -6.25
CA CYS A 284 -9.48 -11.25 -5.92
C CYS A 284 -10.44 -11.35 -7.12
N LYS A 285 -9.93 -11.66 -8.32
CA LYS A 285 -10.78 -11.99 -9.48
C LYS A 285 -11.72 -13.15 -9.11
N PRO A 286 -12.92 -13.26 -9.69
CA PRO A 286 -13.78 -14.41 -9.42
C PRO A 286 -13.11 -15.66 -9.99
N PHE A 287 -13.32 -16.80 -9.34
CA PHE A 287 -12.76 -18.10 -9.70
C PHE A 287 -13.60 -18.82 -10.77
N ARG A 288 -14.78 -18.30 -11.15
CA ARG A 288 -15.56 -18.83 -12.28
C ARG A 288 -15.47 -17.90 -13.49
N ARG A 289 -15.38 -18.48 -14.69
CA ARG A 289 -15.59 -17.77 -15.96
C ARG A 289 -16.87 -18.21 -16.67
N LYS A 290 -17.49 -17.21 -17.31
CA LYS A 290 -18.74 -17.20 -18.08
C LYS A 290 -19.20 -18.56 -18.61
N ILE A 291 -20.43 -18.94 -18.25
CA ILE A 291 -21.23 -19.83 -19.09
C ILE A 291 -21.24 -19.22 -20.49
N ARG A 292 -20.51 -19.81 -21.42
CA ARG A 292 -20.65 -19.51 -22.85
C ARG A 292 -22.11 -19.80 -23.15
N ARG A 293 -22.90 -18.75 -23.39
CA ARG A 293 -24.31 -18.86 -23.77
C ARG A 293 -24.33 -19.78 -24.99
N GLY A 294 -24.73 -21.04 -24.78
CA GLY A 294 -24.76 -22.03 -25.85
C GLY A 294 -25.60 -21.43 -26.97
N SER A 295 -25.01 -21.33 -28.16
CA SER A 295 -25.81 -21.23 -29.38
C SER A 295 -26.78 -22.40 -29.34
N ARG A 296 -28.05 -22.11 -29.08
CA ARG A 296 -29.13 -23.04 -29.42
C ARG A 296 -29.14 -23.06 -30.94
N ASN A 297 -28.43 -24.02 -31.52
CA ASN A 297 -28.73 -24.46 -32.86
C ASN A 297 -30.11 -25.12 -32.76
N SER A 298 -31.14 -24.37 -33.12
CA SER A 298 -32.44 -24.93 -33.46
C SER A 298 -32.27 -25.85 -34.68
N ILE A 299 -32.94 -27.00 -34.56
CA ILE A 299 -33.08 -28.12 -35.49
C ILE A 299 -33.18 -27.67 -36.96
#